data_AF-A0A1V6J4F6-F1
#
_entry.id   AF-A0A1V6J4F6-F1
#
_cell.length_a   1.000
_cell.length_b   1.000
_cell.length_c   1.000
_cell.angle_alpha   90.00
_cell.angle_beta   90.00
_cell.angle_gamma   90.00
#
_symmetry.space_group_name_H-M   'P 1'
#
loop_
_entity.id
_entity.type
_entity.pdbx_description
1 polymer ?
#
loop_
_entity_poly.entity_id
_entity_poly.type
_entity_poly.pdbx_seq_one_letter_code
_entity_poly.pdbx_strand_id
1 'polypeptide(L)'
;MARRNRKNEQRGNRFAVWGIGIITILAVMMGLYLRLCSTCEQLGRKIKEQEYLRAEMHKQVVNEQRNWSMACSIINMERMLAAQGIAMTFPEQKNIIRLKPLEPADPLQYAQRNSARD
;
A
#
# COMPACT_ATOMS: atom_id res chain seq x y z
N MET A 1 -37.78 55.16 -50.30
CA MET A 1 -37.79 53.67 -50.37
C MET A 1 -36.36 53.16 -50.32
N ALA A 2 -35.87 52.77 -49.14
CA ALA A 2 -34.50 52.31 -48.97
C ALA A 2 -34.42 50.80 -49.26
N ARG A 3 -33.71 50.43 -50.33
CA ARG A 3 -33.45 49.03 -50.72
C ARG A 3 -32.45 48.41 -49.74
N ARG A 4 -32.92 47.56 -48.84
CA ARG A 4 -32.06 46.78 -47.92
C ARG A 4 -31.31 45.71 -48.73
N ASN A 5 -30.00 45.89 -48.89
CA ASN A 5 -29.15 45.02 -49.69
C ASN A 5 -28.87 43.70 -48.94
N ARG A 6 -29.64 42.65 -49.25
CA ARG A 6 -29.62 41.34 -48.59
C ARG A 6 -28.55 40.38 -49.14
N LYS A 7 -27.37 40.90 -49.50
CA LYS A 7 -26.31 40.10 -50.16
C LYS A 7 -25.32 39.41 -49.21
N ASN A 8 -25.37 39.75 -47.92
CA ASN A 8 -24.70 38.99 -46.87
C ASN A 8 -25.66 37.95 -46.29
N GLU A 9 -26.30 37.17 -47.16
CA GLU A 9 -26.95 35.94 -46.72
C GLU A 9 -25.87 35.06 -46.12
N GLN A 10 -25.91 35.01 -44.79
CA GLN A 10 -25.30 34.03 -43.92
C GLN A 10 -25.68 32.64 -44.45
N ARG A 11 -24.98 32.15 -45.49
CA ARG A 11 -24.86 30.72 -45.77
C ARG A 11 -24.06 30.18 -44.60
N GLY A 12 -24.84 29.80 -43.58
CA GLY A 12 -24.42 29.63 -42.22
C GLY A 12 -23.15 28.80 -42.09
N ASN A 13 -22.37 29.22 -41.11
CA ASN A 13 -21.10 28.71 -40.61
C ASN A 13 -21.13 27.24 -40.14
N ARG A 14 -21.97 26.38 -40.73
CA ARG A 14 -22.21 24.98 -40.34
C ARG A 14 -20.94 24.16 -40.34
N PHE A 15 -20.05 24.41 -41.31
CA PHE A 15 -18.72 23.78 -41.37
C PHE A 15 -17.82 24.22 -40.22
N ALA A 16 -17.83 25.49 -39.82
CA ALA A 16 -17.05 25.93 -38.67
C ALA A 16 -17.63 25.39 -37.36
N VAL A 17 -18.97 25.31 -37.23
CA VAL A 17 -19.61 24.71 -36.05
C VAL A 17 -19.24 23.23 -35.91
N TRP A 18 -19.25 22.46 -37.01
CA TRP A 18 -18.79 21.07 -37.02
C TRP A 18 -17.29 20.96 -36.71
N GLY A 19 -16.46 21.83 -37.28
CA GLY A 19 -15.02 21.85 -37.04
C GLY A 19 -14.69 22.12 -35.57
N ILE A 20 -15.35 23.09 -34.94
CA ILE A 20 -15.20 23.38 -33.51
C ILE A 20 -15.62 22.17 -32.68
N GLY A 21 -16.74 21.52 -33.02
CA GLY A 21 -17.19 20.29 -32.35
C GLY A 21 -16.12 19.20 -32.37
N ILE A 22 -15.54 18.90 -33.54
CA ILE A 22 -14.49 17.88 -33.67
C ILE A 22 -13.25 18.26 -32.86
N ILE A 23 -12.80 19.51 -32.93
CA ILE A 23 -11.63 19.99 -32.19
C ILE A 23 -11.86 19.88 -30.68
N THR A 24 -13.06 20.21 -30.20
CA THR A 24 -13.37 20.09 -28.77
C THR A 24 -13.35 18.63 -28.30
N ILE A 25 -13.89 17.70 -29.09
CA ILE A 25 -13.84 16.27 -28.78
C ILE A 25 -12.40 15.77 -28.75
N LEU A 26 -11.58 16.17 -29.73
CA LEU A 26 -10.15 15.83 -29.78
C LEU A 26 -9.40 16.37 -28.56
N ALA A 27 -9.66 17.62 -28.17
CA ALA A 27 -9.04 18.23 -27.00
C ALA A 27 -9.45 17.53 -25.70
N VAL A 28 -10.73 17.18 -25.54
CA VAL A 28 -11.22 16.42 -24.38
C VAL A 28 -10.57 15.03 -24.34
N MET A 29 -10.52 14.33 -25.48
CA MET A 29 -9.86 13.02 -25.57
C MET A 29 -8.38 13.09 -25.19
N MET A 30 -7.66 14.10 -25.68
CA MET A 30 -6.26 14.28 -25.36
C MET A 30 -6.05 14.61 -23.87
N GLY A 31 -6.92 15.43 -23.28
CA GLY A 31 -6.91 15.72 -21.84
C GLY A 31 -7.17 14.46 -21.00
N LEU A 32 -8.14 13.63 -21.39
CA LEU A 32 -8.41 12.36 -20.72
C LEU A 32 -7.23 11.39 -20.82
N TYR A 33 -6.60 11.30 -21.99
CA TYR A 33 -5.43 10.45 -22.20
C TYR A 33 -4.25 10.88 -21.31
N LEU A 34 -3.93 12.18 -21.27
CA LEU A 34 -2.87 12.70 -20.40
C LEU A 34 -3.18 12.47 -18.91
N ARG A 35 -4.44 12.66 -18.51
CA ARG A 35 -4.87 12.38 -17.14
C ARG A 35 -4.70 10.90 -16.79
N LEU A 36 -5.08 10.00 -17.70
CA LEU A 36 -4.91 8.57 -17.49
C LEU A 36 -3.42 8.21 -17.35
N CYS A 37 -2.58 8.72 -18.25
CA CYS A 37 -1.13 8.49 -18.21
C CYS A 37 -0.50 8.97 -16.89
N SER A 38 -0.78 10.21 -16.48
CA SER A 38 -0.28 10.75 -15.22
C SER A 38 -0.79 10.00 -13.99
N THR A 39 -2.04 9.51 -14.02
CA THR A 39 -2.61 8.70 -12.94
C THR A 39 -1.93 7.35 -12.84
N CYS A 40 -1.65 6.69 -13.98
CA CYS A 40 -0.91 5.43 -14.03
C CYS A 40 0.51 5.59 -13.45
N GLU A 41 1.23 6.67 -13.79
CA GLU A 41 2.54 6.94 -13.20
C GLU A 41 2.47 7.17 -11.69
N GLN A 42 1.48 7.94 -11.21
CA GLN A 42 1.26 8.14 -9.78
C GLN A 42 0.93 6.83 -9.07
N LEU A 43 0.10 5.99 -9.67
CA LEU A 43 -0.28 4.70 -9.10
C LEU A 43 0.92 3.75 -9.04
N GLY A 44 1.74 3.70 -10.10
CA GLY A 44 2.98 2.93 -10.12
C GLY A 44 3.97 3.36 -9.04
N ARG A 45 4.12 4.67 -8.80
CA ARG A 45 4.94 5.19 -7.69
C ARG A 45 4.42 4.75 -6.33
N LYS A 46 3.10 4.83 -6.11
CA LYS A 46 2.47 4.40 -4.85
C LYS A 46 2.64 2.90 -4.61
N ILE A 47 2.48 2.07 -5.65
CA ILE A 47 2.71 0.62 -5.55
C ILE A 47 4.15 0.35 -5.13
N LYS A 48 5.13 0.98 -5.79
CA LYS A 48 6.54 0.80 -5.48
C LYS A 48 6.89 1.23 -4.05
N GLU A 49 6.31 2.33 -3.57
CA GLU A 49 6.48 2.79 -2.19
C GLU A 49 5.91 1.78 -1.19
N GLN A 50 4.70 1.25 -1.44
CA GLN A 50 4.09 0.22 -0.60
C GLN A 50 4.87 -1.09 -0.60
N GLU A 51 5.40 -1.51 -1.75
CA GLU A 51 6.27 -2.68 -1.87
C GLU A 51 7.56 -2.50 -1.07
N TYR A 52 8.18 -1.32 -1.15
CA TYR A 52 9.36 -0.99 -0.37
C TYR A 52 9.07 -1.04 1.13
N LEU A 53 7.98 -0.42 1.59
CA LEU A 53 7.58 -0.44 2.99
C LEU A 53 7.31 -1.87 3.49
N ARG A 54 6.63 -2.70 2.69
CA ARG A 54 6.41 -4.12 3.02
C ARG A 54 7.73 -4.88 3.14
N ALA A 55 8.66 -4.68 2.22
CA ALA A 55 9.96 -5.32 2.25
C ALA A 55 10.76 -4.89 3.49
N GLU A 56 10.71 -3.61 3.86
CA GLU A 56 11.42 -3.09 5.02
C GLU A 56 10.82 -3.61 6.33
N MET A 57 9.50 -3.58 6.48
CA MET A 57 8.82 -4.16 7.64
C MET A 57 9.10 -5.66 7.77
N HIS A 58 9.11 -6.39 6.65
CA HIS A 58 9.45 -7.81 6.68
C HIS A 58 10.88 -8.06 7.18
N LYS A 59 11.85 -7.24 6.76
CA LYS A 59 13.22 -7.33 7.29
C LYS A 59 13.28 -7.06 8.78
N GLN A 60 12.54 -6.07 9.27
CA GLN A 60 12.49 -5.75 10.70
C GLN A 60 11.95 -6.94 11.50
N VAL A 61 10.83 -7.53 11.07
CA VAL A 61 10.25 -8.72 11.70
C VAL A 61 11.24 -9.88 11.70
N VAL A 62 11.93 -10.14 10.59
CA VAL A 62 12.94 -11.21 10.52
C VAL A 62 14.10 -10.94 11.47
N ASN A 63 14.55 -9.69 11.56
CA ASN A 63 15.65 -9.31 12.45
C ASN A 63 15.25 -9.41 13.92
N GLU A 64 14.04 -8.97 14.28
CA GLU A 64 13.49 -9.14 15.61
C GLU A 64 13.33 -10.62 15.94
N GLN A 65 12.76 -11.41 15.04
CA GLN A 65 12.62 -12.86 15.25
C GLN A 65 13.97 -13.54 15.47
N ARG A 66 15.01 -13.11 14.75
CA ARG A 66 16.39 -13.58 14.97
C ARG A 66 16.93 -13.13 16.32
N ASN A 67 16.65 -11.90 16.74
CA ASN A 67 17.08 -11.39 18.03
C ASN A 67 16.38 -12.14 19.18
N TRP A 68 15.07 -12.38 19.06
CA TRP A 68 14.28 -13.18 19.98
C TRP A 68 14.75 -14.62 20.05
N SER A 69 15.06 -15.25 18.92
CA SER A 69 15.58 -16.62 18.92
C SER A 69 16.96 -16.73 19.58
N MET A 70 17.81 -15.69 19.42
CA MET A 70 19.10 -15.61 20.11
C MET A 70 18.95 -15.34 21.62
N ALA A 71 18.04 -14.46 22.03
CA ALA A 71 17.76 -14.17 23.43
C ALA A 71 17.13 -15.36 24.15
N CYS A 72 16.21 -16.05 23.48
CA CYS A 72 15.55 -17.25 24.00
C CYS A 72 16.35 -18.54 23.82
N SER A 73 17.55 -18.47 23.25
CA SER A 73 18.43 -19.64 23.19
C SER A 73 18.77 -20.10 24.60
N ILE A 74 18.61 -21.39 24.85
CA ILE A 74 18.82 -22.03 26.16
C ILE A 74 20.16 -21.62 26.77
N ILE A 75 21.21 -21.56 25.95
CA ILE A 75 22.57 -21.19 26.36
C ILE A 75 22.64 -19.75 26.89
N ASN A 76 21.92 -18.81 26.27
CA ASN A 76 21.89 -17.41 26.72
C ASN A 76 21.02 -17.25 27.97
N MET A 77 19.88 -17.95 28.04
CA MET A 77 19.05 -17.94 29.25
C MET A 77 19.82 -18.50 30.45
N GLU A 78 20.53 -19.62 30.30
CA GLU A 78 21.36 -20.21 31.35
C GLU A 78 22.47 -19.25 31.79
N ARG A 79 23.12 -18.56 30.85
CA ARG A 79 24.13 -17.52 31.17
C ARG A 79 23.53 -16.34 31.94
N MET A 80 22.34 -15.86 31.56
CA MET A 80 21.67 -14.76 32.27
C MET A 80 21.20 -15.19 33.67
N LEU A 81 20.65 -16.39 33.81
CA LEU A 81 20.23 -16.96 35.10
C LEU A 81 21.42 -17.14 36.04
N ALA A 82 22.53 -17.67 35.53
CA ALA A 82 23.77 -17.80 36.29
C ALA A 82 24.34 -16.44 36.72
N ALA A 83 24.31 -15.42 35.84
CA ALA A 83 24.76 -14.06 36.17
C ALA A 83 23.89 -13.39 37.24
N GLN A 84 22.61 -13.72 37.33
CA GLN A 84 21.69 -13.22 38.36
C GLN A 84 21.69 -14.06 39.65
N GLY A 85 22.54 -15.08 39.76
CA GLY A 85 22.63 -15.94 40.94
C GLY A 85 21.44 -16.89 41.12
N ILE A 86 20.63 -17.07 40.08
CA ILE A 86 19.46 -17.95 40.11
C ILE A 86 19.91 -19.34 39.64
N ALA A 87 20.10 -20.26 40.60
CA ALA A 87 20.41 -21.65 40.32
C ALA A 87 19.15 -22.41 39.86
N MET A 88 18.78 -22.24 38.59
CA MET A 88 17.67 -22.94 37.97
C MET A 88 18.20 -23.77 36.80
N THR A 89 18.09 -25.10 36.90
CA THR A 89 18.42 -26.01 35.80
C THR A 89 17.27 -26.04 34.81
N PHE A 90 17.57 -25.94 33.50
CA PHE A 90 16.53 -26.04 32.48
C PHE A 90 15.90 -27.44 32.53
N PRO A 91 14.55 -27.57 32.56
CA PRO A 91 13.91 -28.87 32.71
C PRO A 91 14.18 -29.76 31.49
N GLU A 92 14.39 -31.07 31.74
CA GLU A 92 14.56 -32.05 30.66
C GLU A 92 13.35 -32.04 29.71
N GLN A 93 13.60 -32.31 28.42
CA GLN A 93 12.56 -32.31 27.37
C GLN A 93 11.33 -33.18 27.70
N LYS A 94 11.49 -34.19 28.55
CA LYS A 94 10.43 -35.09 29.03
C LYS A 94 9.41 -34.40 29.95
N ASN A 95 9.77 -33.27 30.55
CA ASN A 95 8.96 -32.51 31.50
C ASN A 95 8.36 -31.23 30.87
N ILE A 96 8.56 -31.02 29.56
CA ILE A 96 8.05 -29.85 28.84
C ILE A 96 6.66 -30.17 28.29
N ILE A 97 5.61 -29.63 28.91
CA ILE A 97 4.26 -29.65 28.34
C ILE A 97 4.20 -28.60 27.24
N ARG A 98 4.30 -29.04 25.98
CA ARG A 98 4.11 -28.16 24.82
C ARG A 98 2.64 -27.83 24.69
N LEU A 99 2.25 -26.65 25.16
CA LEU A 99 0.93 -26.10 24.87
C LEU A 99 0.80 -25.99 23.36
N LYS A 100 -0.30 -26.52 22.82
CA LYS A 100 -0.63 -26.37 21.40
C LYS A 100 -0.65 -24.86 21.14
N PRO A 101 0.16 -24.33 20.20
CA PRO A 101 0.11 -22.91 19.90
C PRO A 101 -1.34 -22.61 19.57
N LEU A 102 -1.93 -21.66 20.30
CA LEU A 102 -3.19 -21.09 19.90
C LEU A 102 -2.89 -20.49 18.53
N GLU A 103 -3.34 -21.19 17.50
CA GLU A 103 -3.13 -20.87 16.10
C GLU A 103 -3.30 -19.36 15.95
N PRO A 104 -2.30 -18.61 15.46
CA PRO A 104 -2.47 -17.19 15.29
C PRO A 104 -3.53 -17.05 14.20
N ALA A 105 -4.75 -16.78 14.64
CA ALA A 105 -5.80 -16.27 13.80
C ALA A 105 -5.19 -15.05 13.11
N ASP A 106 -4.98 -15.21 11.81
CA ASP A 106 -4.62 -14.23 10.79
C ASP A 106 -4.10 -12.87 11.34
N PRO A 107 -2.86 -12.44 11.08
CA PRO A 107 -2.30 -11.18 11.61
C PRO A 107 -3.20 -9.94 11.41
N LEU A 108 -4.16 -10.00 10.48
CA LEU A 108 -5.24 -9.03 10.32
C LEU A 108 -6.16 -8.87 11.54
N GLN A 109 -6.41 -9.94 12.32
CA GLN A 109 -7.26 -9.92 13.50
C GLN A 109 -6.66 -9.14 14.66
N TYR A 110 -5.32 -9.12 14.80
CA TYR A 110 -4.65 -8.28 15.81
C TYR A 110 -4.77 -6.80 15.49
N ALA A 111 -4.62 -6.42 14.22
CA ALA A 111 -4.79 -5.04 13.77
C ALA A 111 -6.23 -4.55 13.96
N GLN A 112 -7.23 -5.38 13.61
CA GLN A 112 -8.65 -5.05 13.80
C GLN A 112 -9.06 -4.95 15.28
N ARG A 113 -8.48 -5.78 16.16
CA ARG A 113 -8.77 -5.72 17.60
C ARG A 113 -8.27 -4.44 18.25
N ASN A 114 -7.13 -3.91 17.80
CA ASN A 114 -6.59 -2.66 18.32
C ASN A 114 -7.32 -1.44 17.77
N SER A 115 -7.72 -1.43 16.49
CA SER A 115 -8.50 -0.32 15.91
C SER A 115 -9.93 -0.23 16.42
N ALA A 116 -10.47 -1.28 17.06
CA ALA A 116 -11.79 -1.29 17.68
C ALA A 116 -11.77 -0.84 19.15
N ARG A 117 -10.58 -0.52 19.70
CA ARG A 117 -10.39 -0.11 21.09
C ARG A 117 -10.06 1.38 21.26
N ASP A 118 -9.89 2.09 20.15
CA ASP A 118 -9.81 3.55 20.08
C ASP A 118 -11.20 4.14 19.74
#